data_AF-A0A953B2F6-F1
#
_entry.id   AF-A0A953B2F6-F1
#
_cell.length_a   1.000
_cell.length_b   1.000
_cell.length_c   1.000
_cell.angle_alpha   90.00
_cell.angle_beta   90.00
_cell.angle_gamma   90.00
#
_symmetry.space_group_name_H-M   'P 1'
#
loop_
_entity.id
_entity.type
_entity.pdbx_description
1 polymer ?
#
loop_
_entity_poly.entity_id
_entity_poly.type
_entity_poly.pdbx_seq_one_letter_code
_entity_poly.pdbx_strand_id
1 'polypeptide(L)'
;MADGSTAATGWRRPGAAGATAPPAGRGLAVAAAVAAAVLVVVAVRTFVAGTRYGPFSSDFPWLWRAGQRILDAGALPAGDPFSWTAAGRPWVLYQWLFEAGLAGAQRAFGTGGLVLLFDLIAVGVYVAAPVLWAVPRRAALPWTVAAGGAALAVASVNLSLRPMIATSALLLLQYVLVQR
;
A
#
# COMPACT_ATOMS: atom_id res chain seq x y z
N MET A 1 12.19 -80.23 -42.58
CA MET A 1 11.03 -80.20 -41.67
C MET A 1 11.09 -78.90 -40.90
N ALA A 2 10.07 -78.06 -41.15
CA ALA A 2 9.60 -76.88 -40.41
C ALA A 2 10.59 -75.79 -39.95
N ASP A 3 10.54 -74.69 -40.72
CA ASP A 3 10.64 -73.29 -40.31
C ASP A 3 9.83 -72.96 -39.04
N GLY A 4 10.26 -71.93 -38.31
CA GLY A 4 9.51 -71.43 -37.15
C GLY A 4 10.03 -70.13 -36.53
N SER A 5 10.53 -69.17 -37.31
CA SER A 5 10.79 -67.81 -36.82
C SER A 5 9.47 -67.01 -36.77
N THR A 6 8.87 -66.86 -35.61
CA THR A 6 7.73 -65.95 -35.41
C THR A 6 8.23 -64.54 -35.09
N ALA A 7 8.51 -63.77 -36.15
CA ALA A 7 8.65 -62.33 -36.06
C ALA A 7 7.29 -61.70 -35.71
N ALA A 8 7.10 -61.30 -34.46
CA ALA A 8 5.92 -60.56 -34.02
C ALA A 8 5.99 -59.12 -34.54
N THR A 9 5.49 -58.89 -35.74
CA THR A 9 5.25 -57.55 -36.30
C THR A 9 3.97 -56.93 -35.72
N GLY A 10 4.16 -55.92 -34.87
CA GLY A 10 3.51 -54.62 -35.02
C GLY A 10 2.01 -54.48 -34.71
N TRP A 11 1.71 -54.11 -33.45
CA TRP A 11 0.80 -52.97 -33.20
C TRP A 11 1.40 -52.09 -32.11
N ARG A 12 2.26 -51.13 -32.48
CA ARG A 12 2.59 -50.01 -31.61
C ARG A 12 1.42 -49.03 -31.72
N ARG A 13 0.66 -48.88 -30.63
CA ARG A 13 -0.33 -47.80 -30.52
C ARG A 13 0.38 -46.50 -30.93
N PRO A 14 -0.16 -45.71 -31.87
CA PRO A 14 0.36 -44.37 -32.15
C PRO A 14 0.46 -43.68 -30.81
N GLY A 15 1.65 -43.21 -30.47
CA GLY A 15 1.91 -42.55 -29.21
C GLY A 15 0.81 -41.51 -29.02
N ALA A 16 0.06 -41.63 -27.93
CA ALA A 16 -0.60 -40.47 -27.37
C ALA A 16 0.56 -39.50 -27.11
N ALA A 17 0.83 -38.63 -28.10
CA ALA A 17 1.69 -37.50 -27.96
C ALA A 17 1.21 -36.87 -26.67
N GLY A 18 2.08 -36.90 -25.66
CA GLY A 18 1.75 -36.48 -24.31
C GLY A 18 1.30 -35.04 -24.41
N ALA A 19 -0.01 -34.85 -24.54
CA ALA A 19 -0.66 -33.61 -24.21
C ALA A 19 -0.45 -33.53 -22.71
N THR A 20 0.68 -32.94 -22.32
CA THR A 20 0.93 -32.56 -20.94
C THR A 20 -0.22 -31.63 -20.60
N ALA A 21 -1.25 -32.17 -19.94
CA ALA A 21 -2.34 -31.37 -19.43
C ALA A 21 -1.69 -30.21 -18.67
N PRO A 22 -2.11 -28.95 -18.92
CA PRO A 22 -1.53 -27.83 -18.19
C PRO A 22 -1.61 -28.18 -16.70
N PRO A 23 -0.51 -28.05 -15.93
CA PRO A 23 -0.51 -28.45 -14.55
C PRO A 23 -1.68 -27.76 -13.86
N ALA A 24 -2.54 -28.54 -13.20
CA ALA A 24 -3.84 -28.09 -12.67
C ALA A 24 -3.76 -26.83 -11.79
N GLY A 25 -2.56 -26.45 -11.32
CA GLY A 25 -2.29 -25.23 -10.57
C GLY A 25 -2.04 -23.95 -11.39
N ARG A 26 -1.80 -24.00 -12.72
CA ARG A 26 -1.53 -22.79 -13.52
C ARG A 26 -2.74 -21.87 -13.64
N GLY A 27 -3.93 -22.44 -13.84
CA GLY A 27 -5.18 -21.65 -13.93
C GLY A 27 -5.51 -20.94 -12.62
N LEU A 28 -5.40 -21.65 -11.50
CA LEU A 28 -5.58 -21.10 -10.15
C LEU A 28 -4.55 -20.00 -9.83
N ALA A 29 -3.28 -20.19 -10.21
CA ALA A 29 -2.23 -19.20 -10.00
C ALA A 29 -2.47 -17.90 -10.80
N VAL A 30 -2.89 -18.02 -12.07
CA VAL A 30 -3.24 -16.85 -12.89
C VAL A 30 -4.48 -16.15 -12.33
N ALA A 31 -5.52 -16.89 -11.95
CA ALA A 31 -6.71 -16.31 -11.34
C ALA A 31 -6.40 -15.57 -10.03
N ALA A 32 -5.55 -16.13 -9.17
CA ALA A 32 -5.10 -15.48 -7.94
C ALA A 32 -4.29 -14.20 -8.20
N ALA A 33 -3.39 -14.22 -9.19
CA ALA A 33 -2.61 -13.04 -9.58
C ALA A 33 -3.51 -11.92 -10.14
N VAL A 34 -4.49 -12.27 -10.98
CA VAL A 34 -5.48 -11.31 -11.52
C VAL A 34 -6.33 -10.75 -10.39
N ALA A 35 -6.84 -11.59 -9.48
CA ALA A 35 -7.63 -11.14 -8.34
C ALA A 35 -6.84 -10.18 -7.43
N ALA A 36 -5.57 -10.50 -7.14
CA ALA A 36 -4.68 -9.64 -6.37
C ALA A 36 -4.41 -8.30 -7.08
N ALA A 37 -4.19 -8.31 -8.40
CA ALA A 37 -4.01 -7.09 -9.19
C ALA A 37 -5.28 -6.23 -9.21
N VAL A 38 -6.46 -6.82 -9.39
CA VAL A 38 -7.74 -6.12 -9.33
C VAL A 38 -7.95 -5.51 -7.95
N LEU A 39 -7.67 -6.26 -6.86
CA LEU A 39 -7.75 -5.75 -5.50
C LEU A 39 -6.86 -4.51 -5.30
N VAL A 40 -5.61 -4.57 -5.75
CA VAL A 40 -4.69 -3.41 -5.64
C VAL A 40 -5.19 -2.23 -6.46
N VAL A 41 -5.63 -2.45 -7.70
CA VAL A 41 -6.15 -1.36 -8.55
C VAL A 41 -7.37 -0.71 -7.90
N VAL A 42 -8.31 -1.51 -7.38
CA VAL A 42 -9.48 -1.00 -6.66
C VAL A 42 -9.05 -0.24 -5.41
N ALA A 43 -8.15 -0.80 -4.59
CA ALA A 43 -7.66 -0.16 -3.37
C ALA A 43 -6.95 1.17 -3.64
N VAL A 44 -6.10 1.24 -4.67
CA VAL A 44 -5.43 2.49 -5.08
C VAL A 44 -6.47 3.50 -5.57
N ARG A 45 -7.43 3.08 -6.40
CA ARG A 45 -8.50 3.95 -6.91
C ARG A 45 -9.35 4.52 -5.79
N THR A 46 -9.78 3.69 -4.82
CA THR A 46 -10.59 4.14 -3.69
C THR A 46 -9.80 5.04 -2.76
N PHE A 47 -8.53 4.73 -2.51
CA PHE A 47 -7.65 5.57 -1.70
C PHE A 47 -7.47 6.97 -2.34
N VAL A 48 -7.08 7.03 -3.61
CA VAL A 48 -6.88 8.28 -4.35
C VAL A 48 -8.18 9.07 -4.51
N ALA A 49 -9.31 8.39 -4.72
CA ALA A 49 -10.60 9.05 -4.74
C ALA A 49 -10.94 9.62 -3.36
N GLY A 50 -10.69 8.87 -2.29
CA GLY A 50 -10.88 9.30 -0.91
C GLY A 50 -10.10 10.56 -0.55
N THR A 51 -8.81 10.60 -0.89
CA THR A 51 -7.93 11.76 -0.62
C THR A 51 -8.29 12.98 -1.45
N ARG A 52 -8.93 12.81 -2.62
CA ARG A 52 -9.34 13.91 -3.51
C ARG A 52 -10.72 14.49 -3.19
N TYR A 53 -11.70 13.63 -2.88
CA TYR A 53 -13.09 14.04 -2.67
C TYR A 53 -13.49 14.17 -1.20
N GLY A 54 -12.68 13.64 -0.28
CA GLY A 54 -12.91 13.73 1.16
C GLY A 54 -11.63 13.86 2.02
N PRO A 55 -10.64 14.70 1.66
CA PRO A 55 -9.40 14.84 2.44
C PRO A 55 -9.64 15.26 3.90
N PHE A 56 -10.82 15.81 4.19
CA PHE A 56 -11.21 16.27 5.50
C PHE A 56 -11.90 15.14 6.26
N SER A 57 -11.10 14.28 6.90
CA SER A 57 -11.57 13.87 8.22
C SER A 57 -11.85 15.13 9.04
N SER A 58 -12.74 15.01 10.02
CA SER A 58 -12.98 16.08 11.00
C SER A 58 -11.69 16.70 11.55
N ASP A 59 -10.61 15.91 11.57
CA ASP A 59 -9.34 16.25 12.20
C ASP A 59 -8.38 16.99 11.25
N PHE A 60 -8.48 16.82 9.92
CA PHE A 60 -7.50 17.41 8.99
C PHE A 60 -7.38 18.94 9.08
N PRO A 61 -8.50 19.72 9.12
CA PRO A 61 -8.39 21.17 9.30
C PRO A 61 -7.66 21.55 10.59
N TRP A 62 -7.83 20.75 11.65
CA TRP A 62 -7.15 20.94 12.93
C TRP A 62 -5.65 20.71 12.80
N LEU A 63 -5.25 19.59 12.20
CA LEU A 63 -3.85 19.24 11.93
C LEU A 63 -3.15 20.30 11.10
N TRP A 64 -3.77 20.70 9.99
CA TRP A 64 -3.22 21.69 9.09
C TRP A 64 -3.07 23.04 9.76
N ARG A 65 -4.08 23.50 10.50
CA ARG A 65 -4.05 24.82 11.13
C ARG A 65 -3.17 24.86 12.37
N ALA A 66 -3.04 23.76 13.10
CA ALA A 66 -2.05 23.61 14.16
C ALA A 66 -0.62 23.73 13.61
N GLY A 67 -0.34 23.01 12.52
CA GLY A 67 0.93 23.09 11.79
C GLY A 67 1.25 24.49 11.29
N GLN A 68 0.27 25.18 10.70
CA GLN A 68 0.44 26.57 10.26
C GLN A 68 0.86 27.47 11.41
N ARG A 69 0.16 27.38 12.55
CA ARG A 69 0.47 28.15 13.76
C ARG A 69 1.87 27.85 14.30
N ILE A 70 2.29 26.58 14.32
CA ILE A 70 3.65 26.20 14.73
C ILE A 70 4.68 26.87 13.82
N LEU A 71 4.49 26.81 12.50
CA LEU A 71 5.42 27.39 11.53
C LEU A 71 5.45 28.92 11.58
N ASP A 72 4.31 29.57 11.82
CA ASP A 72 4.21 31.04 11.85
C ASP A 72 4.74 31.63 13.16
N ALA A 73 4.46 30.97 14.29
CA ALA A 73 4.91 31.43 15.61
C ALA A 73 6.33 30.96 15.97
N GLY A 74 6.82 29.89 15.32
CA GLY A 74 8.08 29.24 15.69
C GLY A 74 8.03 28.55 17.07
N ALA A 75 6.83 28.30 17.60
CA ALA A 75 6.62 27.75 18.93
C ALA A 75 5.36 26.86 18.97
N LEU A 76 5.33 25.92 19.92
CA LEU A 76 4.15 25.10 20.17
C LEU A 76 3.06 25.94 20.86
N PRO A 77 1.77 25.73 20.54
CA PRO A 77 0.66 26.40 21.24
C PRO A 77 0.69 26.11 22.74
N ALA A 78 0.56 27.15 23.56
CA ALA A 78 0.52 27.02 25.03
C ALA A 78 -0.80 26.42 25.55
N GLY A 79 -1.85 26.37 24.71
CA GLY A 79 -3.15 25.80 25.05
C GLY A 79 -4.00 25.59 23.78
N ASP A 80 -5.19 25.01 23.95
CA ASP A 80 -6.11 24.69 22.85
C ASP A 80 -6.71 25.97 22.25
N PRO A 81 -6.40 26.29 20.99
CA PRO A 81 -6.86 27.51 20.34
C PRO A 81 -8.03 27.25 19.37
N PHE A 82 -8.61 26.04 19.37
CA PHE A 82 -9.63 25.60 18.42
C PHE A 82 -10.90 25.13 19.12
N SER A 83 -10.81 24.53 20.31
CA SER A 83 -11.97 24.11 21.09
C SER A 83 -12.81 25.29 21.57
N TRP A 84 -14.12 25.22 21.33
CA TRP A 84 -15.06 26.23 21.82
C TRP A 84 -15.23 26.20 23.35
N THR A 85 -15.34 25.01 23.96
CA THR A 85 -15.54 24.85 25.42
C THR A 85 -14.24 24.82 26.23
N ALA A 86 -13.10 24.60 25.59
CA ALA A 86 -11.80 24.39 26.23
C ALA A 86 -10.72 25.38 25.76
N ALA A 87 -11.14 26.53 25.21
CA ALA A 87 -10.24 27.56 24.72
C ALA A 87 -9.20 27.94 25.80
N GLY A 88 -7.91 27.91 25.42
CA GLY A 88 -6.79 28.27 26.29
C GLY A 88 -6.41 27.22 27.35
N ARG A 89 -7.15 26.09 27.46
CA ARG A 89 -6.76 24.98 28.35
C ARG A 89 -5.48 24.30 27.84
N PRO A 90 -4.68 23.66 28.73
CA PRO A 90 -3.52 22.89 28.30
C PRO A 90 -3.90 21.85 27.25
N TRP A 91 -3.19 21.84 26.13
CA TRP A 91 -3.41 20.93 25.02
C TRP A 91 -2.15 20.13 24.75
N VAL A 92 -2.27 18.80 24.78
CA VAL A 92 -1.15 17.91 24.46
C VAL A 92 -1.06 17.73 22.95
N LEU A 93 -0.11 18.44 22.34
CA LEU A 93 0.16 18.35 20.90
C LEU A 93 1.15 17.23 20.57
N TYR A 94 0.71 15.99 20.70
CA TYR A 94 1.58 14.80 20.54
C TYR A 94 2.06 14.55 19.10
N GLN A 95 1.45 15.21 18.11
CA GLN A 95 1.75 15.04 16.68
C GLN A 95 2.29 16.32 16.01
N TRP A 96 2.86 17.25 16.80
CA TRP A 96 3.30 18.57 16.34
C TRP A 96 4.27 18.53 15.14
N LEU A 97 5.21 17.57 15.10
CA LEU A 97 6.20 17.50 14.02
C LEU A 97 5.54 17.10 12.70
N PHE A 98 4.58 16.18 12.77
CA PHE A 98 3.77 15.81 11.61
C PHE A 98 2.94 17.00 11.13
N GLU A 99 2.27 17.71 12.04
CA GLU A 99 1.48 18.90 11.70
C GLU A 99 2.32 19.99 11.06
N ALA A 100 3.49 20.31 11.63
CA ALA A 100 4.43 21.28 11.07
C ALA A 100 4.92 20.85 9.68
N GLY A 101 5.28 19.57 9.50
CA GLY A 101 5.69 19.01 8.20
C GLY A 101 4.56 19.06 7.17
N LEU A 102 3.33 18.72 7.59
CA LEU A 102 2.12 18.78 6.77
C LEU A 102 1.86 20.21 6.28
N ALA A 103 1.91 21.19 7.18
CA ALA A 103 1.73 22.59 6.83
C ALA A 103 2.87 23.10 5.93
N GLY A 104 4.10 22.68 6.16
CA GLY A 104 5.25 23.03 5.31
C GLY A 104 5.11 22.48 3.89
N ALA A 105 4.74 21.21 3.77
CA ALA A 105 4.46 20.58 2.47
C ALA A 105 3.26 21.23 1.77
N GLN A 106 2.22 21.62 2.52
CA GLN A 106 1.09 22.36 1.98
C GLN A 106 1.50 23.74 1.45
N ARG A 107 2.38 24.47 2.16
CA ARG A 107 2.92 25.76 1.69
C ARG A 107 3.77 25.60 0.43
N ALA A 108 4.55 24.54 0.34
CA ALA A 108 5.48 24.30 -0.77
C ALA A 108 4.78 23.80 -2.05
N PHE A 109 3.82 22.88 -1.92
CA PHE A 109 3.24 22.16 -3.06
C PHE A 109 1.74 22.42 -3.27
N GLY A 110 1.12 23.22 -2.40
CA GLY A 110 -0.32 23.40 -2.35
C GLY A 110 -1.06 22.13 -1.92
N THR A 111 -2.39 22.21 -1.87
CA THR A 111 -3.23 21.08 -1.43
C THR A 111 -3.15 19.89 -2.39
N GLY A 112 -3.16 20.15 -3.70
CA GLY A 112 -3.09 19.09 -4.71
C GLY A 112 -1.75 18.35 -4.68
N GLY A 113 -0.64 19.08 -4.52
CA GLY A 113 0.68 18.47 -4.39
C GLY A 113 0.86 17.72 -3.07
N LEU A 114 0.27 18.21 -1.98
CA LEU A 114 0.24 17.49 -0.70
C LEU A 114 -0.51 16.16 -0.81
N VAL A 115 -1.70 16.17 -1.42
CA VAL A 115 -2.48 14.93 -1.66
C VAL A 115 -1.67 13.95 -2.49
N LEU A 116 -1.07 14.42 -3.59
CA LEU A 116 -0.22 13.58 -4.44
C LEU A 116 0.97 13.00 -3.67
N LEU A 117 1.64 13.80 -2.83
CA LEU A 117 2.76 13.34 -2.01
C LEU A 117 2.35 12.18 -1.10
N PHE A 118 1.23 12.31 -0.38
CA PHE A 118 0.74 11.25 0.50
C PHE A 118 0.24 10.02 -0.27
N ASP A 119 -0.41 10.21 -1.43
CA ASP A 119 -0.79 9.11 -2.32
C ASP A 119 0.44 8.31 -2.75
N LEU A 120 1.51 8.99 -3.16
CA LEU A 120 2.76 8.36 -3.57
C LEU A 120 3.44 7.62 -2.42
N ILE A 121 3.47 8.21 -1.22
CA ILE A 121 4.03 7.56 -0.04
C ILE A 121 3.21 6.32 0.32
N ALA A 122 1.87 6.40 0.32
CA ALA A 122 1.01 5.28 0.66
C ALA A 122 1.18 4.11 -0.34
N VAL A 123 1.15 4.40 -1.64
CA VAL A 123 1.40 3.38 -2.68
C VAL A 123 2.82 2.82 -2.57
N GLY A 124 3.80 3.69 -2.32
CA GLY A 124 5.19 3.31 -2.13
C GLY A 124 5.37 2.32 -0.99
N VAL A 125 4.78 2.59 0.16
CA VAL A 125 4.92 1.80 1.39
C VAL A 125 4.10 0.52 1.35
N TYR A 126 2.83 0.57 0.94
CA TYR A 126 1.93 -0.58 1.02
C TYR A 126 1.97 -1.49 -0.21
N VAL A 127 2.43 -1.00 -1.36
CA VAL A 127 2.43 -1.78 -2.61
C VAL A 127 3.83 -1.91 -3.20
N ALA A 128 4.49 -0.79 -3.54
CA ALA A 128 5.71 -0.82 -4.32
C ALA A 128 6.87 -1.47 -3.56
N ALA A 129 7.15 -1.05 -2.32
CA ALA A 129 8.25 -1.59 -1.54
C ALA A 129 8.10 -3.10 -1.25
N PRO A 130 6.95 -3.61 -0.77
CA PRO A 130 6.74 -5.05 -0.58
C PRO A 130 6.94 -5.87 -1.85
N VAL A 131 6.46 -5.39 -3.00
CA VAL A 131 6.56 -6.10 -4.28
C VAL A 131 7.99 -6.09 -4.82
N LEU A 132 8.71 -4.98 -4.68
CA LEU A 132 10.01 -4.80 -5.31
C LEU A 132 11.16 -5.39 -4.50
N TRP A 133 11.16 -5.21 -3.17
CA TRP A 133 12.34 -5.55 -2.37
C TRP A 133 12.09 -5.83 -0.87
N ALA A 134 11.04 -5.29 -0.25
CA ALA A 134 10.86 -5.38 1.21
C ALA A 134 10.35 -6.74 1.69
N VAL A 135 9.84 -7.59 0.78
CA VAL A 135 9.44 -8.96 1.08
C VAL A 135 10.37 -9.94 0.34
N PRO A 136 10.88 -11.00 1.02
CA PRO A 136 11.72 -12.00 0.37
C PRO A 136 11.07 -12.62 -0.87
N ARG A 137 11.83 -12.80 -1.96
CA ARG A 137 11.33 -13.38 -3.24
C ARG A 137 10.78 -14.81 -3.13
N ARG A 138 11.01 -15.49 -2.01
CA ARG A 138 10.40 -16.78 -1.68
C ARG A 138 8.91 -16.69 -1.34
N ALA A 139 8.42 -15.50 -0.95
CA ALA A 139 7.00 -15.26 -0.77
C ALA A 139 6.33 -15.21 -2.15
N ALA A 140 5.17 -15.86 -2.28
CA ALA A 140 4.45 -15.83 -3.54
C ALA A 140 3.87 -14.43 -3.79
N LEU A 141 4.23 -13.85 -4.94
CA LEU A 141 3.79 -12.53 -5.39
C LEU A 141 2.28 -12.24 -5.19
N PRO A 142 1.33 -13.13 -5.53
CA PRO A 142 -0.09 -12.82 -5.34
C PRO A 142 -0.46 -12.56 -3.88
N TRP A 143 0.19 -13.24 -2.92
CA TRP A 143 -0.05 -12.99 -1.50
C TRP A 143 0.53 -11.65 -1.04
N THR A 144 1.74 -11.29 -1.51
CA THR A 144 2.34 -9.99 -1.21
C THR A 144 1.49 -8.85 -1.76
N VAL A 145 1.04 -8.98 -3.01
CA VAL A 145 0.17 -7.99 -3.68
C VAL A 145 -1.19 -7.92 -2.99
N ALA A 146 -1.80 -9.06 -2.64
CA ALA A 146 -3.08 -9.08 -1.95
C ALA A 146 -3.00 -8.47 -0.54
N ALA A 147 -1.96 -8.78 0.22
CA ALA A 147 -1.73 -8.21 1.55
C ALA A 147 -1.50 -6.69 1.48
N GLY A 148 -0.68 -6.23 0.52
CA GLY A 148 -0.46 -4.80 0.27
C GLY A 148 -1.72 -4.06 -0.17
N GLY A 149 -2.49 -4.64 -1.08
CA GLY A 149 -3.79 -4.11 -1.51
C GLY A 149 -4.80 -4.05 -0.38
N ALA A 150 -4.89 -5.09 0.45
CA ALA A 150 -5.74 -5.10 1.63
C ALA A 150 -5.31 -4.05 2.67
N ALA A 151 -4.00 -3.91 2.92
CA ALA A 151 -3.47 -2.89 3.82
C ALA A 151 -3.80 -1.46 3.32
N LEU A 152 -3.64 -1.21 2.02
CA LEU A 152 -4.01 0.07 1.41
C LEU A 152 -5.53 0.31 1.46
N ALA A 153 -6.34 -0.72 1.27
CA ALA A 153 -7.79 -0.63 1.41
C ALA A 153 -8.20 -0.31 2.86
N VAL A 154 -7.57 -0.91 3.87
CA VAL A 154 -7.81 -0.57 5.27
C VAL A 154 -7.32 0.84 5.60
N ALA A 155 -6.16 1.23 5.09
CA ALA A 155 -5.68 2.60 5.18
C ALA A 155 -6.69 3.57 4.54
N SER A 156 -7.39 3.14 3.48
CA SER A 156 -8.47 3.90 2.88
C SER A 156 -9.71 4.02 3.77
N VAL A 157 -9.99 3.11 4.71
CA VAL A 157 -11.09 3.29 5.68
C VAL A 157 -10.78 4.44 6.67
N ASN A 158 -9.49 4.76 6.84
CA ASN A 158 -8.99 5.95 7.53
C ASN A 158 -8.65 7.06 6.51
N LEU A 159 -9.63 7.46 5.69
CA LEU A 159 -9.62 8.35 4.49
C LEU A 159 -8.85 9.70 4.54
N SER A 160 -7.93 9.95 5.47
CA SER A 160 -7.36 11.27 5.74
C SER A 160 -5.83 11.27 5.70
N LEU A 161 -5.28 12.45 5.38
CA LEU A 161 -3.86 12.77 5.45
C LEU A 161 -3.40 12.74 6.92
N ARG A 162 -3.15 11.54 7.43
CA ARG A 162 -2.89 11.26 8.86
C ARG A 162 -1.42 10.92 9.12
N PRO A 163 -0.97 11.05 10.39
CA PRO A 163 0.38 10.68 10.80
C PRO A 163 0.74 9.22 10.52
N MET A 164 -0.24 8.30 10.50
CA MET A 164 0.02 6.87 10.29
C MET A 164 0.78 6.57 8.99
N ILE A 165 0.49 7.28 7.90
CA ILE A 165 1.18 7.06 6.61
C ILE A 165 2.67 7.45 6.76
N ALA A 166 2.94 8.56 7.45
CA ALA A 166 4.30 8.97 7.77
C ALA A 166 5.00 7.96 8.69
N THR A 167 4.31 7.46 9.73
CA THR A 167 4.83 6.41 10.61
C THR A 167 5.18 5.14 9.84
N SER A 168 4.30 4.66 8.95
CA SER A 168 4.59 3.49 8.13
C SER A 168 5.78 3.70 7.18
N ALA A 169 5.92 4.90 6.62
CA ALA A 169 7.10 5.25 5.80
C ALA A 169 8.40 5.25 6.62
N LEU A 170 8.37 5.80 7.83
CA LEU A 170 9.53 5.80 8.74
C LEU A 170 9.88 4.40 9.23
N LEU A 171 8.89 3.55 9.50
CA LEU A 171 9.13 2.14 9.85
C LEU A 171 9.74 1.37 8.68
N LEU A 172 9.28 1.62 7.45
CA LEU A 172 9.90 1.04 6.26
C LEU A 172 11.34 1.52 6.09
N LEU A 173 11.60 2.81 6.31
CA LEU A 173 12.95 3.37 6.30
C LEU A 173 13.83 2.71 7.38
N GLN A 174 13.34 2.59 8.60
CA GLN A 174 14.04 1.90 9.69
C GLN A 174 14.37 0.46 9.30
N TYR A 175 13.42 -0.27 8.72
CA TYR A 175 13.63 -1.63 8.23
C TYR A 175 14.78 -1.69 7.21
N VAL A 176 14.83 -0.76 6.24
CA VAL A 176 15.92 -0.66 5.26
C VAL A 176 17.26 -0.41 5.94
N LEU A 177 17.29 0.50 6.92
CA LEU A 177 18.53 0.87 7.61
C LEU A 177 19.09 -0.27 8.46
N VAL A 178 18.23 -1.09 9.08
CA VAL A 178 18.64 -2.24 9.90
C VAL A 178 19.05 -3.46 9.06
N GLN A 179 18.50 -3.61 7.85
CA GLN A 179 18.84 -4.69 6.93
C GLN A 179 20.19 -4.48 6.21
N ARG A 180 20.80 -3.30 6.33
CA ARG A 180 22.15 -2.99 5.83
C ARG A 180 23.20 -3.28 6.89
#